data_AF-A0A7W8U843-F1
#
_entry.id   AF-A0A7W8U843-F1
#
_cell.length_a   1.000
_cell.length_b   1.000
_cell.length_c   1.000
_cell.angle_alpha   90.00
_cell.angle_beta   90.00
_cell.angle_gamma   90.00
#
_symmetry.space_group_name_H-M   'P 1'
#
loop_
_entity.id
_entity.type
_entity.pdbx_description
1 polymer ?
#
loop_
_entity_poly.entity_id
_entity_poly.type
_entity_poly.pdbx_seq_one_letter_code
_entity_poly.pdbx_strand_id
1 'polypeptide(L)'
;MLREDGIVYDDGTTSRLSPQHFVMTTTTALAGGVMSHMEHCAQVLWPELKVRFCSSTDQWAQMAIAGPKSRLVLQALVGDDVSDTAFPFLSAGVVTLRGGLNARLFRISFCGARGLG
;
A
#
# COMPACT_ATOMS: atom_id res chain seq x y z
N MET A 1 10.19 7.50 -5.99
CA MET A 1 10.20 8.15 -7.32
C MET A 1 11.31 9.17 -7.35
N LEU A 2 12.10 9.22 -8.42
CA LEU A 2 13.15 10.23 -8.62
C LEU A 2 12.73 11.16 -9.75
N ARG A 3 13.26 12.39 -9.71
CA ARG A 3 13.24 13.30 -10.85
C ARG A 3 14.34 12.92 -11.85
N GLU A 4 14.32 13.54 -13.03
CA GLU A 4 15.33 13.33 -14.07
C GLU A 4 16.74 13.76 -13.63
N ASP A 5 16.85 14.74 -12.73
CA ASP A 5 18.11 15.18 -12.13
C ASP A 5 18.62 14.23 -11.03
N GLY A 6 17.94 13.11 -10.79
CA GLY A 6 18.31 12.09 -9.80
C GLY A 6 17.93 12.43 -8.37
N ILE A 7 17.31 13.58 -8.11
CA ILE A 7 16.86 13.97 -6.76
C ILE A 7 15.54 13.26 -6.45
N VAL A 8 15.35 12.88 -5.18
CA VAL A 8 14.10 12.27 -4.70
C VAL A 8 12.93 13.21 -4.99
N TYR A 9 11.95 12.68 -5.71
CA TYR A 9 10.69 13.37 -5.98
C TYR A 9 9.68 13.09 -4.86
N ASP A 10 9.40 11.79 -4.63
CA ASP A 10 8.49 11.31 -3.60
C ASP A 10 8.84 9.87 -3.20
N ASP A 11 8.37 9.41 -2.05
CA ASP A 11 8.54 8.04 -1.58
C ASP A 11 7.22 7.42 -1.09
N GLY A 12 7.27 6.12 -0.78
CA GLY A 12 6.10 5.35 -0.37
C GLY A 12 6.30 3.86 -0.62
N THR A 13 5.22 3.10 -0.55
CA THR A 13 5.24 1.65 -0.77
C THR A 13 4.37 1.26 -1.96
N THR A 14 4.77 0.21 -2.67
CA THR A 14 3.98 -0.39 -3.74
C THR A 14 3.73 -1.86 -3.43
N SER A 15 2.46 -2.21 -3.32
CA SER A 15 2.01 -3.57 -3.01
C SER A 15 1.39 -4.20 -4.25
N ARG A 16 1.83 -5.41 -4.60
CA ARG A 16 1.27 -6.19 -5.71
C ARG A 16 0.12 -7.05 -5.17
N LEU A 17 -1.12 -6.71 -5.51
CA LEU A 17 -2.32 -7.45 -5.07
C LEU A 17 -2.69 -8.58 -6.02
N SER A 18 -2.28 -8.49 -7.28
CA SER A 18 -2.41 -9.55 -8.28
C SER A 18 -1.33 -9.38 -9.36
N PRO A 19 -1.18 -10.30 -10.33
CA PRO A 19 -0.15 -10.18 -11.35
C PRO A 19 -0.13 -8.82 -12.08
N GLN A 20 -1.27 -8.15 -12.22
CA GLN A 20 -1.43 -6.89 -12.96
C GLN A 20 -2.11 -5.79 -12.12
N HIS A 21 -2.26 -5.97 -10.80
CA HIS A 21 -2.92 -5.00 -9.93
C HIS A 21 -2.01 -4.59 -8.78
N PHE A 22 -1.77 -3.29 -8.69
CA PHE A 22 -0.86 -2.69 -7.73
C PHE A 22 -1.56 -1.57 -6.98
N VAL A 23 -1.22 -1.41 -5.71
CA VAL A 23 -1.59 -0.26 -4.90
C VAL A 23 -0.31 0.44 -4.50
N MET A 24 -0.24 1.73 -4.82
CA MET A 24 0.89 2.59 -4.48
C MET A 24 0.42 3.59 -3.42
N THR A 25 1.20 3.71 -2.35
CA THR A 25 1.10 4.83 -1.41
C THR A 25 2.18 5.84 -1.75
N THR A 26 1.86 7.10 -1.51
CA THR A 26 2.73 8.27 -1.71
C THR A 26 2.75 9.07 -0.42
N THR A 27 3.59 10.10 -0.33
CA THR A 27 3.39 11.08 0.75
C THR A 27 2.06 11.82 0.55
N THR A 28 1.47 12.27 1.66
CA THR A 28 0.18 12.98 1.64
C THR A 28 0.21 14.21 0.73
N ALA A 29 1.29 14.98 0.77
CA ALA A 29 1.41 16.23 0.04
C ALA A 29 1.60 16.03 -1.47
N LEU A 30 2.19 14.91 -1.89
CA LEU A 30 2.56 14.67 -3.29
C LEU A 30 1.66 13.68 -4.02
N ALA A 31 0.59 13.18 -3.40
CA ALA A 31 -0.35 12.25 -4.04
C ALA A 31 -0.84 12.73 -5.42
N GLY A 32 -1.29 13.99 -5.52
CA GLY A 32 -1.73 14.57 -6.79
C GLY A 32 -0.59 14.79 -7.80
N GLY A 33 0.60 15.16 -7.31
CA GLY A 33 1.78 15.37 -8.15
C GLY A 33 2.30 14.07 -8.77
N VAL A 34 2.42 13.03 -7.95
CA VAL A 34 2.79 11.67 -8.38
C VAL A 34 1.78 11.12 -9.39
N MET A 35 0.48 11.28 -9.13
CA MET A 35 -0.57 10.87 -10.08
C MET A 35 -0.37 11.56 -11.44
N SER A 36 -0.23 12.88 -11.43
CA SER A 36 -0.03 13.67 -12.65
C SER A 36 1.24 13.27 -13.41
N HIS A 37 2.32 12.98 -12.68
CA HIS A 37 3.57 12.52 -13.26
C HIS A 37 3.44 11.13 -13.91
N MET A 38 2.78 10.18 -13.25
CA MET A 38 2.54 8.85 -13.83
C MET A 38 1.67 8.91 -15.09
N GLU A 39 0.64 9.75 -15.10
CA GLU A 39 -0.19 9.98 -16.30
C GLU A 39 0.63 10.59 -17.43
N HIS A 40 1.47 11.59 -17.15
CA HIS A 40 2.36 12.16 -18.14
C HIS A 40 3.29 11.09 -18.75
N CYS A 41 3.91 10.27 -17.90
CA CYS A 41 4.76 9.16 -18.35
C CYS A 41 4.00 8.18 -19.25
N ALA A 42 2.80 7.76 -18.86
CA ALA A 42 2.03 6.79 -19.64
C ALA A 42 1.41 7.37 -20.92
N GLN A 43 1.07 8.66 -20.95
CA GLN A 43 0.42 9.27 -22.11
C GLN A 43 1.42 9.85 -23.13
N VAL A 44 2.55 10.39 -22.64
CA VAL A 44 3.49 11.14 -23.47
C VAL A 44 4.79 10.37 -23.69
N LEU A 45 5.37 9.79 -22.65
CA LEU A 45 6.68 9.15 -22.75
C LEU A 45 6.58 7.71 -23.27
N TRP A 46 5.58 6.96 -22.80
CA TRP A 46 5.41 5.53 -23.11
C TRP A 46 3.94 5.17 -23.44
N PRO A 47 3.36 5.76 -24.51
CA PRO A 47 1.96 5.55 -24.89
C PRO A 47 1.60 4.09 -25.24
N GLU A 48 2.60 3.24 -25.48
CA GLU A 48 2.43 1.81 -25.74
C GLU A 48 2.13 0.98 -24.49
N LEU A 49 2.36 1.52 -23.28
CA LEU A 49 2.12 0.80 -22.04
C LEU A 49 0.63 0.60 -21.79
N LYS A 50 0.27 -0.65 -21.48
CA LYS A 50 -1.10 -1.02 -21.09
C LYS A 50 -1.29 -0.83 -19.58
N VAL A 51 -1.24 0.42 -19.14
CA VAL A 51 -1.40 0.80 -17.73
C VAL A 51 -2.58 1.75 -17.58
N ARG A 52 -3.26 1.65 -16.43
CA ARG A 52 -4.29 2.61 -16.02
C ARG A 52 -4.06 2.94 -14.56
N PHE A 53 -4.32 4.18 -14.22
CA PHE A 53 -4.23 4.65 -12.86
C PHE A 53 -5.61 5.10 -12.38
N CYS A 54 -5.84 4.99 -11.08
CA CYS A 54 -7.03 5.50 -10.43
C CYS A 54 -6.62 5.98 -9.05
N SER A 55 -6.94 7.22 -8.71
CA SER A 55 -6.76 7.69 -7.34
C SER A 55 -7.76 7.00 -6.44
N SER A 56 -7.25 6.40 -5.36
CA SER A 56 -8.06 5.81 -4.29
C SER A 56 -7.84 6.45 -2.94
N THR A 57 -7.27 7.66 -2.91
CA THR A 57 -6.92 8.40 -1.69
C THR A 57 -8.12 8.57 -0.76
N ASP A 58 -9.25 9.04 -1.27
CA ASP A 58 -10.45 9.32 -0.45
C ASP A 58 -11.38 8.10 -0.28
N GLN A 59 -11.07 6.99 -0.94
CA GLN A 59 -11.92 5.80 -0.97
C GLN A 59 -11.59 4.82 0.17
N TRP A 60 -10.41 4.93 0.77
CA TRP A 60 -9.94 4.03 1.82
C TRP A 60 -9.59 4.80 3.09
N ALA A 61 -10.10 4.34 4.22
CA ALA A 61 -9.53 4.66 5.52
C ALA A 61 -8.44 3.63 5.86
N GLN A 62 -7.30 4.09 6.34
CA GLN A 62 -6.18 3.24 6.76
C GLN A 62 -5.81 3.52 8.21
N MET A 63 -5.53 2.46 8.98
CA MET A 63 -5.13 2.55 10.38
C MET A 63 -3.85 1.76 10.61
N ALA A 64 -2.79 2.44 11.05
CA ALA A 64 -1.54 1.78 11.39
C ALA A 64 -1.59 1.24 12.83
N ILE A 65 -1.39 -0.07 13.01
CA ILE A 65 -1.27 -0.74 14.30
C ILE A 65 0.17 -1.21 14.47
N ALA A 66 0.94 -0.49 15.28
CA ALA A 66 2.35 -0.77 15.50
C ALA A 66 2.67 -1.13 16.96
N GLY A 67 3.74 -1.91 17.13
CA GLY A 67 4.27 -2.33 18.42
C GLY A 67 4.34 -3.84 18.58
N PRO A 68 4.99 -4.35 19.63
CA PRO A 68 5.19 -5.79 19.85
C PRO A 68 3.88 -6.56 20.02
N LYS A 69 2.80 -5.88 20.44
CA LYS A 69 1.47 -6.44 20.64
C LYS A 69 0.50 -6.22 19.47
N SER A 70 0.94 -5.58 18.38
CA SER A 70 0.09 -5.29 17.20
C SER A 70 -0.63 -6.53 16.67
N ARG A 71 0.06 -7.68 16.66
CA ARG A 71 -0.53 -8.95 16.24
C ARG A 71 -1.69 -9.41 17.11
N LEU A 72 -1.59 -9.25 18.43
CA LEU A 72 -2.67 -9.65 19.35
C LEU A 72 -3.93 -8.83 19.08
N VAL A 73 -3.76 -7.53 18.81
CA VAL A 73 -4.87 -6.65 18.42
C VAL A 73 -5.47 -7.10 17.09
N LEU A 74 -4.65 -7.40 16.09
CA LEU A 74 -5.14 -7.82 14.77
C LEU A 74 -5.83 -9.19 14.79
N GLN A 75 -5.36 -10.15 15.58
CA GLN A 75 -6.03 -11.45 15.73
C GLN A 75 -7.46 -11.33 16.32
N ALA A 76 -7.71 -10.28 17.09
CA ALA A 76 -9.03 -9.97 17.63
C ALA A 76 -9.95 -9.27 16.60
N LEU A 77 -9.42 -8.75 15.49
CA LEU A 77 -10.17 -8.00 14.48
C LEU A 77 -10.30 -8.74 13.16
N VAL A 78 -9.27 -9.48 12.76
CA VAL A 78 -9.16 -10.23 11.50
C VAL A 78 -9.59 -11.67 11.72
N GLY A 79 -10.40 -12.20 10.80
CA GLY A 79 -10.85 -13.59 10.80
C GLY A 79 -9.84 -14.57 10.20
N ASP A 80 -8.98 -14.09 9.30
CA ASP A 80 -7.93 -14.88 8.64
C ASP A 80 -6.67 -15.08 9.51
N ASP A 81 -5.81 -16.02 9.09
CA ASP A 81 -4.53 -16.24 9.75
C ASP A 81 -3.53 -15.10 9.48
N VAL A 82 -3.18 -14.38 10.54
CA VAL A 82 -2.19 -13.28 10.54
C VAL A 82 -0.87 -13.67 11.23
N SER A 83 -0.60 -14.97 11.34
CA SER A 83 0.67 -15.53 11.84
C SER A 83 1.87 -15.08 11.00
N ASP A 84 3.08 -15.22 11.56
CA ASP A 84 4.30 -14.87 10.81
C ASP A 84 4.52 -15.74 9.57
N THR A 85 4.02 -16.98 9.59
CA THR A 85 4.09 -17.93 8.48
C THR A 85 3.07 -17.62 7.40
N ALA A 86 1.84 -17.28 7.77
CA ALA A 86 0.78 -16.94 6.80
C ALA A 86 0.94 -15.53 6.23
N PHE A 87 1.40 -14.58 7.06
CA PHE A 87 1.50 -13.16 6.70
C PHE A 87 2.91 -12.61 7.02
N PRO A 88 3.94 -12.98 6.25
CA PRO A 88 5.33 -12.60 6.49
C PRO A 88 5.58 -11.09 6.32
N PHE A 89 6.73 -10.58 6.76
CA PHE A 89 7.05 -9.15 6.63
C PHE A 89 7.00 -8.68 5.17
N LEU A 90 6.48 -7.48 4.93
CA LEU A 90 6.20 -6.90 3.60
C LEU A 90 5.15 -7.65 2.75
N SER A 91 4.38 -8.56 3.35
CA SER A 91 3.19 -9.09 2.69
C SER A 91 2.06 -8.07 2.66
N ALA A 92 1.23 -8.17 1.62
CA ALA A 92 0.03 -7.40 1.42
C ALA A 92 -1.05 -8.33 0.88
N GLY A 93 -2.28 -8.21 1.39
CA GLY A 93 -3.35 -9.11 1.00
C GLY A 93 -4.72 -8.62 1.41
N VAL A 94 -5.74 -9.21 0.80
CA VAL A 94 -7.14 -9.03 1.24
C VAL A 94 -7.35 -9.93 2.44
N VAL A 95 -8.01 -9.39 3.47
CA VAL A 95 -8.42 -10.16 4.65
C VAL A 95 -9.90 -9.90 4.94
N THR A 96 -10.54 -10.84 5.62
CA THR A 96 -11.89 -10.67 6.14
C THR A 96 -11.83 -10.31 7.61
N LEU A 97 -12.46 -9.18 7.98
CA LEU A 97 -12.63 -8.78 9.37
C LEU A 97 -13.72 -9.64 10.03
N ARG A 98 -13.70 -9.75 11.37
CA ARG A 98 -14.67 -10.52 12.16
C ARG A 98 -16.12 -10.02 12.13
N GLY A 99 -16.43 -9.05 11.28
CA GLY A 99 -17.79 -8.61 10.93
C GLY A 99 -18.19 -8.91 9.47
N GLY A 100 -17.40 -9.71 8.74
CA GLY A 100 -17.65 -10.06 7.33
C GLY A 100 -17.21 -8.99 6.32
N LEU A 101 -16.72 -7.84 6.78
CA LEU A 101 -16.18 -6.80 5.91
C LEU A 101 -14.80 -7.20 5.37
N ASN A 102 -14.59 -7.03 4.06
CA ASN A 102 -13.27 -7.19 3.46
C ASN A 102 -12.41 -5.95 3.68
N ALA A 103 -11.16 -6.17 4.09
CA ALA A 103 -10.14 -5.16 4.27
C ALA A 103 -8.87 -5.55 3.51
N ARG A 104 -7.90 -4.63 3.47
CA ARG A 104 -6.54 -4.92 3.01
C ARG A 104 -5.63 -4.81 4.22
N LEU A 105 -4.76 -5.80 4.39
CA LEU A 105 -3.72 -5.81 5.41
C LEU A 105 -2.37 -5.62 4.73
N PHE A 106 -1.53 -4.75 5.27
CA PHE A 106 -0.17 -4.51 4.80
C PHE A 106 0.79 -4.67 5.99
N ARG A 107 1.71 -5.63 5.92
CA ARG A 107 2.71 -5.83 6.97
C ARG A 107 3.91 -4.94 6.76
N ILE A 108 3.70 -3.64 6.97
CA ILE A 108 4.67 -2.56 6.75
C ILE A 108 4.85 -1.78 8.06
N SER A 109 6.05 -1.26 8.29
CA SER A 109 6.34 -0.41 9.44
C SER A 109 7.24 0.76 9.06
N PHE A 110 6.85 1.95 9.49
CA PHE A 110 7.65 3.18 9.38
C PHE A 110 8.34 3.56 10.71
N CYS A 111 8.10 2.80 11.78
CA CYS A 111 8.67 3.08 13.11
C CYS A 111 9.73 2.05 13.55
N GLY A 112 10.13 1.13 12.67
CA GLY A 112 11.13 0.08 12.96
C GLY A 112 10.66 -1.03 13.91
N ALA A 113 9.57 -0.82 14.67
CA ALA A 113 8.90 -1.87 15.43
C ALA A 113 8.03 -2.74 14.51
N ARG A 114 7.58 -3.92 14.99
CA ARG A 114 6.57 -4.72 14.29
C ARG A 114 5.33 -3.86 14.02
N GLY A 115 5.04 -3.59 12.75
CA GLY A 115 3.92 -2.78 12.28
C GLY A 115 3.10 -3.53 11.24
N LEU A 116 1.79 -3.35 11.32
CA LEU A 116 0.78 -3.83 10.40
C LEU A 116 -0.14 -2.64 10.15
N GLY A 117 -0.26 -2.19 8.91
CA GLY A 117 -1.07 -1.04 8.49
C GLY A 117 -1.96 -1.37 7.32
#